data_AF-A0A1A8QI53-F1
#
_entry.id   AF-A0A1A8QI53-F1
#
_cell.length_a   1.000
_cell.length_b   1.000
_cell.length_c   1.000
_cell.angle_alpha   90.00
_cell.angle_beta   90.00
_cell.angle_gamma   90.00
#
_symmetry.space_group_name_H-M   'P 1'
#
loop_
_entity.id
_entity.type
_entity.pdbx_description
1 polymer ?
#
loop_
_entity_poly.entity_id
_entity_poly.type
_entity_poly.pdbx_seq_one_letter_code
_entity_poly.pdbx_strand_id
1 'polypeptide(L)'
;GSLSSDIFLGVFSTNVASSAAPSEDSALCMFNLKDVDHRINSTRDLCYTQMGREAGVEAAYIEYEVKSNCANLPQNTLDAYSCGSDHTPSPMASRVAVEVETILD
;
A
#
# COMPACT_ATOMS: atom_id res chain seq x y z
N GLY A 1 5.94 22.37 16.42
CA GLY A 1 6.38 21.00 16.71
C GLY A 1 7.07 20.48 15.48
N SER A 2 8.27 19.92 15.62
CA SER A 2 9.05 19.37 14.51
C SER A 2 8.21 18.32 13.77
N LEU A 3 7.84 18.57 12.50
CA LEU A 3 7.51 17.47 11.59
C LEU A 3 8.85 16.81 11.25
N SER A 4 9.28 15.82 12.04
CA SER A 4 10.27 14.89 11.49
C SER A 4 9.57 14.19 10.34
N SER A 5 10.04 14.40 9.11
CA SER A 5 9.72 13.49 8.03
C SER A 5 10.42 12.19 8.37
N ASP A 6 9.67 11.23 8.91
CA ASP A 6 10.21 9.93 9.22
C ASP A 6 10.48 9.20 7.90
N ILE A 7 11.72 8.74 7.73
CA ILE A 7 12.23 8.11 6.51
C ILE A 7 12.48 6.63 6.81
N PHE A 8 12.02 5.76 5.92
CA PHE A 8 12.37 4.35 5.91
C PHE A 8 13.41 4.08 4.82
N LEU A 9 14.56 3.51 5.21
CA LEU A 9 15.60 3.07 4.30
C LEU A 9 15.46 1.56 4.08
N GLY A 10 15.28 1.16 2.83
CA GLY A 10 15.21 -0.25 2.44
C GLY A 10 16.37 -0.62 1.52
N VAL A 11 17.01 -1.75 1.78
CA VAL A 11 18.02 -2.35 0.89
C VAL A 11 17.37 -3.48 0.13
N PHE A 12 17.48 -3.44 -1.20
CA PHE A 12 16.90 -4.42 -2.11
C PHE A 12 18.00 -5.01 -2.99
N SER A 13 17.87 -6.27 -3.36
CA SER A 13 18.74 -6.92 -4.34
C SER A 13 17.93 -7.38 -5.53
N THR A 14 18.54 -7.48 -6.70
CA THR A 14 17.85 -8.04 -7.85
C THR A 14 17.66 -9.55 -7.68
N ASN A 15 16.52 -10.06 -8.14
CA ASN A 15 16.24 -11.49 -8.08
C ASN A 15 16.94 -12.21 -9.23
N VAL A 16 17.76 -13.21 -8.92
CA VAL A 16 18.35 -14.11 -9.92
C VAL A 16 17.44 -15.31 -10.06
N ALA A 17 16.66 -15.37 -11.14
CA ALA A 17 15.60 -16.37 -11.35
C ALA A 17 16.03 -17.85 -11.23
N SER A 18 17.34 -18.15 -11.26
CA SER A 18 17.91 -19.49 -11.16
C SER A 18 18.52 -19.83 -9.79
N SER A 19 18.39 -18.95 -8.79
CA SER A 19 19.11 -19.03 -7.52
C SER A 19 18.23 -18.59 -6.35
N ALA A 20 18.36 -19.27 -5.20
CA ALA A 20 17.73 -18.82 -3.95
C ALA A 20 18.51 -17.67 -3.27
N ALA A 21 19.76 -17.43 -3.69
CA ALA A 21 20.56 -16.31 -3.24
C ALA A 21 20.26 -15.07 -4.11
N PRO A 22 20.14 -13.87 -3.51
CA PRO A 22 20.02 -12.61 -4.24
C PRO A 22 21.29 -12.33 -5.06
N SER A 23 21.17 -11.45 -6.07
CA SER A 23 22.34 -10.96 -6.81
C SER A 23 23.26 -10.11 -5.93
N GLU A 24 24.51 -9.93 -6.38
CA GLU A 24 25.41 -8.91 -5.84
C GLU A 24 24.92 -7.48 -6.13
N ASP A 25 24.14 -7.28 -7.21
CA ASP A 25 23.54 -5.98 -7.51
C ASP A 25 22.48 -5.64 -6.47
N SER A 26 22.65 -4.49 -5.82
CA SER A 26 21.80 -4.01 -4.74
C SER A 26 21.43 -2.55 -4.93
N ALA A 27 20.38 -2.10 -4.27
CA ALA A 27 19.96 -0.71 -4.26
C ALA A 27 19.54 -0.28 -2.87
N LEU A 28 19.84 0.97 -2.52
CA LEU A 28 19.31 1.64 -1.34
C LEU A 28 18.17 2.57 -1.76
N CYS A 29 16.97 2.30 -1.25
CA CYS A 29 15.77 3.09 -1.52
C CYS A 29 15.35 3.88 -0.28
N MET A 30 14.92 5.12 -0.50
CA MET A 30 14.44 6.01 0.56
C MET A 30 12.93 6.24 0.43
N PHE A 31 12.15 5.76 1.40
CA PHE A 31 10.72 5.95 1.46
C PHE A 31 10.37 7.03 2.48
N ASN A 32 9.66 8.07 2.05
CA ASN A 32 9.02 8.98 2.98
C ASN A 32 7.78 8.30 3.57
N LEU A 33 7.71 8.15 4.89
CA LEU A 33 6.56 7.48 5.52
C LEU A 33 5.23 8.20 5.25
N LYS A 34 5.26 9.50 4.95
CA LYS A 34 4.06 10.23 4.52
C LYS A 34 3.49 9.70 3.20
N ASP A 35 4.34 9.30 2.26
CA ASP A 35 3.90 8.79 0.96
C ASP A 35 3.40 7.35 1.09
N VAL A 36 4.00 6.57 2.00
CA VAL A 36 3.52 5.25 2.40
C VAL A 36 2.13 5.35 3.03
N ASP A 37 1.95 6.23 4.02
CA ASP A 37 0.66 6.47 4.66
C ASP A 37 -0.39 6.98 3.66
N HIS A 38 0.00 7.83 2.71
CA HIS A 38 -0.91 8.29 1.66
C HIS A 38 -1.40 7.13 0.79
N ARG A 39 -0.51 6.22 0.38
CA ARG A 39 -0.89 5.03 -0.39
C ARG A 39 -1.78 4.09 0.44
N ILE A 40 -1.48 3.90 1.73
CA ILE A 40 -2.32 3.09 2.64
C ILE A 40 -3.72 3.67 2.76
N ASN A 41 -3.83 4.98 3.02
CA ASN A 41 -5.11 5.67 3.14
C ASN A 41 -5.89 5.65 1.83
N SER A 42 -5.24 5.93 0.69
CA SER A 42 -5.87 5.81 -0.64
C SER A 42 -6.40 4.40 -0.89
N THR A 43 -5.64 3.36 -0.55
CA THR A 43 -6.06 1.96 -0.70
C THR A 43 -7.30 1.65 0.16
N ARG A 44 -7.30 2.08 1.43
CA ARG A 44 -8.47 1.96 2.32
C ARG A 44 -9.68 2.68 1.74
N ASP A 45 -9.52 3.94 1.37
CA ASP A 45 -10.63 4.79 0.95
C ASP A 45 -11.29 4.27 -0.33
N LEU A 46 -10.47 3.85 -1.30
CA LEU A 46 -10.95 3.21 -2.53
C LEU A 46 -11.67 1.90 -2.24
N CYS A 47 -11.11 1.04 -1.37
CA CYS A 47 -11.74 -0.23 -1.04
C CYS A 47 -13.02 -0.07 -0.22
N TYR A 48 -13.13 0.98 0.61
CA TYR A 48 -14.33 1.26 1.38
C TYR A 48 -15.45 1.85 0.52
N THR A 49 -15.11 2.80 -0.36
CA THR A 49 -16.12 3.71 -0.96
C THR A 49 -16.23 3.64 -2.48
N GLN A 50 -15.27 3.01 -3.16
CA GLN A 50 -15.21 3.01 -4.64
C GLN A 50 -15.02 1.61 -5.20
N MET A 51 -15.43 0.57 -4.47
CA MET A 51 -15.29 -0.84 -4.86
C MET A 51 -13.84 -1.21 -5.24
N GLY A 52 -12.87 -0.54 -4.62
CA GLY A 52 -11.44 -0.74 -4.88
C GLY A 52 -10.96 -0.20 -6.22
N ARG A 53 -11.72 0.69 -6.88
CA ARG A 53 -11.40 1.18 -8.23
C ARG A 53 -11.05 2.66 -8.25
N GLU A 54 -10.06 3.00 -9.06
CA GLU A 54 -9.70 4.36 -9.42
C GLU A 54 -9.77 4.49 -10.94
N ALA A 55 -10.48 5.51 -11.44
CA ALA A 55 -10.69 5.72 -12.88
C ALA A 55 -11.18 4.46 -13.65
N GLY A 56 -11.93 3.59 -12.97
CA GLY A 56 -12.47 2.35 -13.55
C GLY A 56 -11.52 1.14 -13.53
N VAL A 57 -10.29 1.30 -13.06
CA VAL A 57 -9.28 0.23 -12.93
C VAL A 57 -9.18 -0.22 -11.48
N GLU A 58 -8.96 -1.52 -11.25
CA GLU A 58 -8.73 -2.05 -9.90
C GLU A 58 -7.43 -1.49 -9.31
N ALA A 59 -7.55 -0.79 -8.19
CA ALA A 59 -6.46 -0.13 -7.47
C ALA A 59 -6.30 -0.68 -6.04
N ALA A 60 -7.37 -1.20 -5.44
CA ALA A 60 -7.36 -1.86 -4.14
C ALA A 60 -8.19 -3.15 -4.19
N TYR A 61 -7.76 -4.18 -3.46
CA TYR A 61 -8.41 -5.50 -3.46
C TYR A 61 -8.28 -6.17 -2.09
N ILE A 62 -8.98 -7.29 -1.92
CA ILE A 62 -8.87 -8.14 -0.73
C ILE A 62 -7.83 -9.23 -0.97
N GLU A 63 -6.81 -9.26 -0.12
CA GLU A 63 -5.70 -10.21 -0.24
C GLU A 63 -5.94 -11.49 0.57
N TYR A 64 -5.14 -12.51 0.28
CA TYR A 64 -5.13 -13.82 0.94
C TYR A 64 -6.41 -14.64 0.74
N GLU A 65 -7.17 -14.35 -0.32
CA GLU A 65 -8.35 -15.11 -0.74
C GLU A 65 -9.43 -15.28 0.37
N VAL A 66 -9.50 -14.34 1.32
CA VAL A 66 -10.53 -14.39 2.37
C VAL A 66 -11.91 -14.04 1.79
N LYS A 67 -12.96 -14.45 2.48
CA LYS A 67 -14.36 -14.11 2.11
C LYS A 67 -14.71 -12.67 2.48
N SER A 68 -14.12 -11.70 1.77
CA SER A 68 -14.42 -10.27 1.88
C SER A 68 -14.30 -9.62 0.49
N ASN A 69 -14.88 -8.44 0.31
CA ASN A 69 -14.80 -7.68 -0.95
C ASN A 69 -14.74 -6.18 -0.66
N CYS A 70 -14.06 -5.42 -1.51
CA CYS A 70 -14.21 -3.97 -1.51
C CYS A 70 -15.68 -3.58 -1.78
N ALA A 71 -16.10 -2.45 -1.22
CA ALA A 71 -17.49 -2.06 -1.10
C ALA A 71 -17.73 -0.62 -1.60
N ASN A 72 -18.99 -0.20 -1.53
CA ASN A 72 -19.44 1.16 -1.81
C ASN A 72 -20.14 1.73 -0.56
N LEU A 73 -19.40 1.77 0.55
CA LEU A 73 -19.88 2.29 1.83
C LEU A 73 -20.04 3.81 1.78
N PRO A 74 -20.88 4.40 2.65
CA PRO A 74 -21.02 5.85 2.76
C PRO A 74 -19.67 6.56 3.01
N GLN A 75 -19.48 7.76 2.47
CA GLN A 75 -18.24 8.52 2.64
C GLN A 75 -17.90 8.81 4.11
N ASN A 76 -18.90 8.97 4.98
CA ASN A 76 -18.66 9.18 6.41
C ASN A 76 -18.07 7.96 7.13
N THR A 77 -18.03 6.78 6.49
CA THR A 77 -17.33 5.60 7.01
C THR A 77 -15.83 5.86 7.17
N LEU A 78 -15.22 6.67 6.29
CA LEU A 78 -13.78 6.96 6.33
C LEU A 78 -13.36 7.62 7.66
N ASP A 79 -14.19 8.54 8.15
CA ASP A 79 -13.96 9.24 9.42
C ASP A 79 -14.45 8.43 10.62
N ALA A 80 -15.61 7.78 10.50
CA ALA A 80 -16.21 7.02 11.60
C ALA A 80 -15.40 5.77 11.98
N TYR A 81 -14.71 5.15 11.01
CA TYR A 81 -14.00 3.89 11.17
C TYR A 81 -12.62 3.95 10.52
N SER A 82 -11.79 4.91 10.95
CA SER A 82 -10.44 5.12 10.42
C SER A 82 -9.55 3.88 10.49
N CYS A 83 -9.78 3.03 11.50
CA CYS A 83 -9.08 1.77 11.75
C CYS A 83 -9.92 0.53 11.40
N GLY A 84 -11.04 0.71 10.69
CA GLY A 84 -11.98 -0.35 10.34
C GLY A 84 -12.93 -0.75 11.46
N SER A 85 -13.78 -1.72 11.13
CA SER A 85 -14.81 -2.31 11.97
C SER A 85 -15.17 -3.72 11.46
N ASP A 86 -16.11 -4.41 12.12
CA ASP A 86 -16.57 -5.74 11.74
C ASP A 86 -17.22 -5.82 10.35
N HIS A 87 -17.77 -4.70 9.88
CA HIS A 87 -18.47 -4.57 8.61
C HIS A 87 -17.60 -3.95 7.49
N THR A 88 -16.36 -3.58 7.78
CA THR A 88 -15.46 -2.99 6.77
C THR A 88 -14.63 -4.05 6.05
N PRO A 89 -14.31 -3.88 4.75
CA PRO A 89 -13.49 -4.83 4.00
C PRO A 89 -12.10 -5.05 4.63
N SER A 90 -11.64 -6.30 4.70
CA SER A 90 -10.33 -6.67 5.27
C SER A 90 -9.95 -8.13 4.92
N PRO A 91 -8.64 -8.44 4.72
CA PRO A 91 -7.49 -7.54 4.66
C PRO A 91 -7.33 -6.92 3.27
N MET A 92 -6.94 -5.64 3.23
CA MET A 92 -6.83 -4.88 2.00
C MET A 92 -5.37 -4.83 1.50
N ALA A 93 -5.19 -4.85 0.18
CA ALA A 93 -3.92 -4.62 -0.48
C ALA A 93 -4.09 -3.68 -1.68
N SER A 94 -2.98 -3.07 -2.12
CA SER A 94 -2.95 -2.14 -3.24
C SER A 94 -2.42 -2.82 -4.50
N ARG A 95 -3.02 -2.51 -5.65
CA ARG A 95 -2.43 -2.80 -6.97
C ARG A 95 -1.37 -1.77 -7.36
N VAL A 96 -1.35 -0.62 -6.70
CA VAL A 96 -0.46 0.49 -7.02
C VAL A 96 0.68 0.53 -6.01
N ALA A 97 1.91 0.38 -6.51
CA ALA A 97 3.10 0.40 -5.67
C ALA A 97 3.36 1.78 -5.05
N VAL A 98 4.21 1.80 -4.02
CA VAL A 98 4.94 3.00 -3.61
C VAL A 98 6.27 2.97 -4.35
N GLU A 99 6.44 3.87 -5.30
CA GLU A 99 7.66 3.97 -6.12
C GLU A 99 8.57 5.07 -5.57
N VAL A 100 9.88 4.80 -5.54
CA VAL A 100 10.91 5.73 -5.11
C VAL A 100 12.16 5.56 -5.98
N GLU A 101 12.94 6.61 -6.13
CA GLU A 101 14.24 6.53 -6.80
C GLU A 101 15.29 5.92 -5.85
N THR A 102 16.25 5.20 -6.42
CA THR A 102 17.41 4.71 -5.67
C THR A 102 18.32 5.89 -5.34
N ILE A 103 18.91 5.87 -4.15
CA ILE A 103 19.90 6.89 -3.74
C ILE A 103 21.34 6.39 -3.88
N LEU A 104 21.52 5.07 -3.97
CA LEU A 104 22.78 4.37 -4.23
C LEU A 104 22.48 3.05 -4.94
N ASP A 105 23.36 2.68 -5.89
CA ASP A 105 23.41 1.40 -6.62
C ASP A 105 24.78 0.73 -6.39
#